data_AF-A0A8J7XNW3-F1
#
_entry.id   AF-A0A8J7XNW3-F1
#
_cell.length_a   1.000
_cell.length_b   1.000
_cell.length_c   1.000
_cell.angle_alpha   90.00
_cell.angle_beta   90.00
_cell.angle_gamma   90.00
#
_symmetry.space_group_name_H-M   'P 1'
#
loop_
_entity.id
_entity.type
_entity.pdbx_description
1 polymer ?
#
loop_
_entity_poly.entity_id
_entity_poly.type
_entity_poly.pdbx_seq_one_letter_code
_entity_poly.pdbx_strand_id
1 'polypeptide(L)'
;MADFNIQVERNLRGIELEKSGRVDEAIQLYEENVKENFEGNHPYDRLAIIYRKRNLINEEIRVLEKAVWVFENIVFGKRVDRLSKLEKFKKRLEKARELKMERIKN
;
A
#
# COMPACT_ATOMS: atom_id res chain seq x y z
N MET A 1 13.28 12.76 11.57
CA MET A 1 12.83 13.61 10.45
C MET A 1 13.48 13.24 9.11
N ALA A 2 14.74 12.76 9.07
CA ALA A 2 15.39 12.32 7.83
C ALA A 2 14.64 11.20 7.09
N ASP A 3 14.07 10.24 7.83
CA ASP A 3 13.44 9.04 7.27
C ASP A 3 12.22 9.36 6.39
N PHE A 4 11.39 10.34 6.77
CA PHE A 4 10.19 10.67 6.00
C PHE A 4 10.51 11.28 4.63
N ASN A 5 11.56 12.10 4.54
CA ASN A 5 11.97 12.69 3.26
C ASN A 5 12.48 11.63 2.28
N ILE A 6 13.27 10.67 2.76
CA ILE A 6 13.75 9.53 1.96
C ILE A 6 12.56 8.70 1.45
N GLN A 7 11.55 8.47 2.30
CA GLN A 7 10.35 7.75 1.89
C GLN A 7 9.55 8.49 0.81
N VAL A 8 9.45 9.83 0.91
CA VAL A 8 8.84 10.65 -0.13
C VAL A 8 9.63 10.56 -1.44
N GLU A 9 10.97 10.64 -1.40
CA GLU A 9 11.82 10.49 -2.57
C GLU A 9 11.65 9.12 -3.24
N ARG A 10 11.65 8.03 -2.46
CA ARG A 10 11.34 6.68 -2.96
C ARG A 10 9.99 6.62 -3.66
N ASN A 11 8.96 7.26 -3.12
CA ASN A 11 7.65 7.32 -3.78
C ASN A 11 7.71 8.08 -5.11
N LEU A 12 8.36 9.24 -5.14
CA LEU A 12 8.53 10.02 -6.37
C LEU A 12 9.29 9.23 -7.43
N ARG A 13 10.36 8.54 -7.03
CA ARG A 13 11.12 7.67 -7.93
C ARG A 13 10.31 6.46 -8.40
N GLY A 14 9.52 5.86 -7.52
CA GLY A 14 8.58 4.78 -7.86
C GLY A 14 7.58 5.21 -8.93
N ILE A 15 7.01 6.41 -8.82
CA ILE A 15 6.09 6.98 -9.83
C ILE A 15 6.76 7.07 -11.20
N GLU A 16 8.00 7.58 -11.26
CA GLU A 16 8.73 7.70 -12.53
C GLU A 16 9.10 6.34 -13.13
N LEU A 17 9.46 5.37 -12.28
CA LEU A 17 9.71 4.00 -12.71
C LEU A 17 8.45 3.36 -13.30
N GLU A 18 7.29 3.51 -12.65
CA GLU A 18 6.02 3.02 -13.19
C GLU A 18 5.67 3.65 -14.55
N LYS A 19 5.86 4.96 -14.71
CA LYS A 19 5.64 5.66 -15.99
C LYS A 19 6.56 5.13 -17.10
N SER A 20 7.77 4.73 -16.75
CA SER A 20 8.74 4.13 -17.69
C SER A 20 8.54 2.63 -17.93
N GLY A 21 7.50 2.00 -17.36
CA GLY A 21 7.24 0.56 -17.48
C GLY A 21 8.11 -0.32 -16.58
N ARG A 22 9.00 0.27 -15.76
CA ARG A 22 9.90 -0.42 -14.83
C ARG A 22 9.19 -0.75 -13.51
N VAL A 23 8.08 -1.47 -13.60
CA VAL A 23 7.15 -1.69 -12.48
C VAL A 23 7.81 -2.49 -11.35
N ASP A 24 8.67 -3.47 -11.63
CA ASP A 24 9.34 -4.26 -10.59
C ASP A 24 10.28 -3.43 -9.71
N GLU A 25 10.97 -2.46 -10.28
CA GLU A 25 11.83 -1.55 -9.52
C GLU A 25 10.99 -0.57 -8.68
N ALA A 26 9.84 -0.13 -9.20
CA ALA A 26 8.91 0.67 -8.41
C ALA A 26 8.38 -0.11 -7.20
N ILE A 27 8.07 -1.40 -7.36
CA ILE A 27 7.64 -2.29 -6.27
C ILE A 27 8.68 -2.31 -5.16
N GLN A 28 9.98 -2.43 -5.48
CA GLN A 28 11.05 -2.46 -4.47
C GLN A 28 11.03 -1.20 -3.61
N LEU A 29 10.94 -0.02 -4.22
CA LEU A 29 10.90 1.26 -3.50
C LEU A 29 9.64 1.43 -2.64
N TYR A 30 8.48 1.01 -3.15
CA TYR A 30 7.25 1.07 -2.38
C TYR A 30 7.27 0.08 -1.20
N GLU A 31 7.81 -1.13 -1.38
CA GLU A 31 7.91 -2.14 -0.30
C GLU A 31 8.85 -1.68 0.81
N GLU A 32 9.94 -0.99 0.48
CA GLU A 32 10.80 -0.35 1.49
C GLU A 32 9.99 0.64 2.34
N ASN A 33 9.17 1.48 1.72
CA ASN A 33 8.30 2.43 2.44
C ASN A 33 7.22 1.72 3.28
N VAL A 34 6.67 0.60 2.81
CA VAL A 34 5.70 -0.21 3.58
C VAL A 34 6.38 -0.86 4.80
N LYS A 35 7.59 -1.38 4.63
CA LYS A 35 8.40 -1.98 5.71
C LYS A 35 8.71 -0.95 6.81
N GLU A 36 8.98 0.28 6.41
CA GLU A 36 9.31 1.40 7.30
C GLU A 36 8.08 2.19 7.79
N ASN A 37 6.86 1.67 7.60
CA ASN A 37 5.60 2.26 8.11
C ASN A 37 5.30 3.67 7.59
N PHE A 38 5.58 3.97 6.31
CA PHE A 38 5.32 5.29 5.73
C PHE A 38 3.92 5.80 6.09
N GLU A 39 3.84 7.03 6.60
CA GLU A 39 2.59 7.60 7.13
C GLU A 39 1.65 8.14 6.03
N GLY A 40 2.08 8.16 4.77
CA GLY A 40 1.23 8.50 3.61
C GLY A 40 0.58 7.26 2.98
N ASN A 41 -0.41 7.46 2.13
CA ASN A 41 -1.15 6.34 1.51
C ASN A 41 -0.51 5.79 0.21
N HIS A 42 0.40 6.54 -0.41
CA HIS A 42 0.85 6.27 -1.78
C HIS A 42 1.40 4.85 -2.02
N PRO A 43 2.42 4.36 -1.29
CA PRO A 43 3.00 3.04 -1.56
C PRO A 43 1.98 1.92 -1.34
N TYR A 44 1.15 2.01 -0.30
CA TYR A 44 0.08 1.03 -0.05
C TYR A 44 -0.94 1.00 -1.20
N ASP A 45 -1.33 2.17 -1.71
CA ASP A 45 -2.27 2.24 -2.82
C ASP A 45 -1.71 1.63 -4.10
N ARG A 46 -0.46 1.97 -4.45
CA ARG A 46 0.22 1.47 -5.65
C ARG A 46 0.47 -0.03 -5.58
N LEU A 47 1.07 -0.52 -4.50
CA LEU A 47 1.34 -1.95 -4.33
C LEU A 47 0.07 -2.79 -4.37
N ALA A 48 -1.00 -2.37 -3.68
CA ALA A 48 -2.25 -3.11 -3.75
C ALA A 48 -2.86 -3.12 -5.17
N ILE A 49 -2.70 -2.06 -5.98
CA ILE A 49 -3.11 -2.08 -7.39
C ILE A 49 -2.21 -3.02 -8.22
N ILE A 50 -0.90 -2.96 -8.03
CA ILE A 50 0.07 -3.76 -8.78
C ILE A 50 -0.12 -5.25 -8.49
N TYR A 51 -0.20 -5.63 -7.22
CA TYR A 51 -0.42 -7.02 -6.81
C TYR A 51 -1.76 -7.55 -7.28
N ARG A 52 -2.82 -6.71 -7.24
CA ARG A 52 -4.11 -7.10 -7.80
C ARG A 52 -4.02 -7.44 -9.29
N LYS A 53 -3.39 -6.57 -10.08
CA LYS A 53 -3.20 -6.77 -11.53
C LYS A 53 -2.35 -8.00 -11.85
N ARG A 54 -1.38 -8.32 -10.99
CA ARG A 54 -0.51 -9.49 -11.12
C ARG A 54 -1.09 -10.77 -10.53
N ASN A 55 -2.35 -10.75 -10.09
CA ASN A 55 -3.02 -11.89 -9.49
C ASN A 55 -2.44 -12.35 -8.14
N LEU A 56 -1.57 -11.54 -7.52
CA LEU A 56 -0.86 -11.83 -6.27
C LEU A 56 -1.71 -11.40 -5.07
N ILE A 57 -2.87 -12.04 -4.87
CA ILE A 57 -3.84 -11.62 -3.86
C ILE A 57 -3.30 -11.66 -2.42
N ASN A 58 -2.42 -12.62 -2.09
CA ASN A 58 -1.83 -12.67 -0.75
C ASN A 58 -0.98 -11.42 -0.45
N GLU A 59 -0.23 -10.93 -1.43
CA GLU A 59 0.57 -9.71 -1.29
C GLU A 59 -0.30 -8.45 -1.22
N GLU A 60 -1.39 -8.39 -2.00
CA GLU A 60 -2.40 -7.33 -1.88
C GLU A 60 -2.97 -7.27 -0.46
N ILE A 61 -3.38 -8.42 0.10
CA ILE A 61 -3.90 -8.53 1.47
C ILE A 61 -2.85 -8.05 2.48
N ARG A 62 -1.61 -8.55 2.41
CA ARG A 62 -0.53 -8.16 3.34
C ARG A 62 -0.31 -6.64 3.36
N VAL A 63 -0.24 -6.01 2.19
CA VAL A 63 -0.04 -4.56 2.08
C VAL A 63 -1.22 -3.79 2.64
N LEU A 64 -2.46 -4.24 2.38
CA LEU A 64 -3.67 -3.58 2.89
C LEU A 64 -3.80 -3.72 4.41
N GLU A 65 -3.46 -4.88 4.98
CA GLU A 65 -3.37 -5.09 6.43
C GLU A 65 -2.34 -4.16 7.05
N LYS A 66 -1.16 -4.02 6.42
CA LYS A 66 -0.13 -3.09 6.87
C LYS A 66 -0.61 -1.64 6.83
N ALA A 67 -1.33 -1.25 5.78
CA ALA A 67 -1.90 0.09 5.65
C ALA A 67 -2.91 0.38 6.78
N VAL A 68 -3.82 -0.57 7.06
CA VAL A 68 -4.78 -0.45 8.16
C VAL A 68 -4.05 -0.26 9.49
N TRP A 69 -3.05 -1.11 9.78
CA TRP A 69 -2.28 -1.02 11.02
C TRP A 69 -1.56 0.32 11.18
N VAL A 70 -0.92 0.84 10.12
CA VAL A 70 -0.23 2.14 10.15
C VAL A 70 -1.20 3.29 10.39
N PHE A 71 -2.36 3.28 9.72
CA PHE A 71 -3.36 4.32 9.91
C PHE A 71 -4.06 4.24 11.28
N GLU A 72 -4.14 3.06 11.89
CA GLU A 72 -4.67 2.90 13.25
C GLU A 72 -3.67 3.34 14.32
N ASN A 73 -2.39 2.98 14.17
CA ASN A 73 -1.42 3.03 15.27
C ASN A 73 -0.31 4.09 15.13
N ILE A 74 0.03 4.50 13.91
CA ILE A 74 1.18 5.39 13.65
C ILE A 74 0.72 6.77 13.21
N VAL A 75 -0.19 6.86 12.23
CA VAL A 75 -0.63 8.15 11.68
C VAL A 75 -1.32 8.98 12.76
N PHE A 76 -0.87 10.23 12.90
CA PHE A 76 -1.38 11.17 13.90
C PHE A 76 -2.93 11.28 13.87
N GLY A 77 -3.55 11.07 15.04
CA GLY A 77 -5.00 10.94 15.16
C GLY A 77 -5.82 12.14 14.67
N LYS A 78 -5.29 13.37 14.79
CA LYS A 78 -6.00 14.60 14.35
C LYS A 78 -5.80 14.93 12.86
N ARG A 79 -5.12 14.08 12.10
CA ARG A 79 -4.98 14.26 10.65
C ARG A 79 -6.34 14.09 9.98
N VAL A 80 -6.81 15.13 9.30
CA VAL A 80 -8.18 15.23 8.76
C VAL A 80 -8.54 14.06 7.82
N ASP A 81 -7.58 13.60 7.02
CA ASP A 81 -7.78 12.53 6.03
C ASP A 81 -7.51 11.11 6.57
N ARG A 82 -7.17 10.96 7.86
CA ARG A 82 -6.82 9.66 8.45
C ARG A 82 -7.99 8.68 8.38
N LEU A 83 -9.18 9.10 8.82
CA LEU A 83 -10.35 8.22 8.90
C LEU A 83 -10.83 7.79 7.52
N SER A 84 -10.89 8.72 6.56
CA SER A 84 -11.30 8.40 5.19
C SER A 84 -10.33 7.45 4.50
N LYS A 85 -9.02 7.60 4.72
CA LYS A 85 -8.00 6.67 4.21
C LYS A 85 -8.06 5.30 4.88
N LEU A 86 -8.23 5.26 6.20
CA LEU A 86 -8.40 4.01 6.95
C LEU A 86 -9.61 3.21 6.43
N GLU A 87 -10.75 3.87 6.28
CA GLU A 87 -11.98 3.24 5.77
C GLU A 87 -11.79 2.70 4.34
N LYS A 88 -11.12 3.48 3.48
CA LYS A 88 -10.74 3.03 2.14
C LYS A 88 -9.90 1.75 2.17
N PHE A 89 -8.90 1.67 3.05
CA PHE A 89 -8.05 0.48 3.16
C PHE A 89 -8.81 -0.73 3.71
N LYS A 90 -9.69 -0.55 4.70
CA LYS A 90 -10.55 -1.62 5.24
C LYS A 90 -11.47 -2.20 4.16
N LYS A 91 -12.15 -1.35 3.39
CA LYS A 91 -13.00 -1.77 2.29
C LYS A 91 -12.24 -2.53 1.20
N ARG A 92 -11.03 -2.08 0.85
CA ARG A 92 -10.17 -2.79 -0.11
C ARG A 92 -9.71 -4.15 0.43
N LEU A 93 -9.38 -4.22 1.72
CA LEU A 93 -8.93 -5.44 2.39
C LEU A 93 -10.05 -6.50 2.42
N GLU A 94 -11.26 -6.10 2.78
CA GLU A 94 -12.45 -6.97 2.74
C GLU A 94 -12.62 -7.58 1.36
N LYS A 95 -12.63 -6.74 0.32
CA LYS A 95 -12.75 -7.20 -1.07
C LYS A 95 -11.63 -8.16 -1.48
N ALA A 96 -10.38 -7.89 -1.11
CA ALA A 96 -9.26 -8.77 -1.42
C ALA A 96 -9.40 -10.15 -0.75
N ARG A 97 -9.92 -10.19 0.48
CA ARG A 97 -10.21 -11.44 1.21
C ARG A 97 -11.36 -12.22 0.59
N GLU A 98 -12.45 -11.56 0.19
CA GLU A 98 -13.55 -12.21 -0.54
C GLU A 98 -13.04 -12.92 -1.81
N LEU A 99 -12.23 -12.24 -2.60
CA LEU A 99 -11.65 -12.80 -3.82
C LEU A 99 -10.72 -13.97 -3.57
N LYS A 100 -9.97 -13.94 -2.46
CA LYS A 100 -9.17 -15.10 -2.04
C LYS A 100 -10.07 -16.31 -1.75
N MET A 101 -11.17 -16.08 -1.04
CA MET A 101 -12.13 -17.14 -0.68
C MET A 101 -12.83 -17.72 -1.91
N GLU A 102 -13.23 -16.88 -2.87
CA GLU A 102 -13.83 -17.33 -4.15
C GLU A 102 -12.88 -18.24 -4.92
N ARG A 103 -11.57 -17.95 -4.93
CA ARG A 103 -10.56 -18.76 -5.63
C ARG A 103 -10.23 -20.08 -4.97
N ILE A 104 -10.49 -20.22 -3.67
CA ILE A 104 -10.30 -21.50 -2.97
C ILE A 104 -11.48 -22.45 -3.26
N LYS A 105 -12.65 -21.89 -3.58
CA LYS A 105 -13.87 -22.65 -3.84
C LYS A 105 -13.98 -23.18 -5.29
N ASN A 106 -13.21 -22.61 -6.22
CA ASN A 106 -13.18 -22.97 -7.64
C ASN A 106 -11.94 -23.82 -7.94
#